data_AF-C5PIW1-F1
#
_entry.id   AF-C5PIW1-F1
#
_cell.length_a   1.000
_cell.length_b   1.000
_cell.length_c   1.000
_cell.angle_alpha   90.00
_cell.angle_beta   90.00
_cell.angle_gamma   90.00
#
_symmetry.space_group_name_H-M   'P 1'
#
loop_
_entity.id
_entity.type
_entity.pdbx_description
1 polymer ?
#
loop_
_entity_poly.entity_id
_entity_poly.type
_entity_poly.pdbx_seq_one_letter_code
_entity_poly.pdbx_strand_id
1 'polypeptide(L)'
;MVWKENLHVHISAPYQGNRFEGFRGTFHHITNNGFDRLAPLVWTHSEDPYQPSDIATHVENTIPQIKYEPVQGVPSPLTLDNLDELNALGGTDIFLTSKEGIRALPPWLQGVRPNKNGKTEGAVSSAIIVTERGDGVVDTFYFYFNAYNEGNTVFGTQFGNHVGDWEHNMIRFENGQPQAIWYSQHASGHAFEWNAVDKRGNRPIVFSSNGSHAVYATGGDHDHTIPGVELPIGLLVDKCDEGFLWDPTLSTYIFKYDRTAKQFSTYDGHTPVNWLNFDGQWGDEQLPDDAEGQKTLFGQRKYSSGPNGPKFKELDRKNICPSKVGSCFIRKSLNLKEEEERELKRVRDESEAP
;
A
#
# COMPACT_ATOMS: atom_id res chain seq x y z
N MET A 1 -19.04 29.25 38.00
CA MET A 1 -18.01 30.26 37.67
C MET A 1 -16.73 29.78 38.35
N VAL A 2 -15.64 29.41 37.71
CA VAL A 2 -15.15 29.60 36.35
C VAL A 2 -14.32 28.35 36.02
N TRP A 3 -14.58 27.76 34.84
CA TRP A 3 -13.76 26.70 34.24
C TRP A 3 -12.42 27.31 33.81
N LYS A 4 -11.29 26.69 34.17
CA LYS A 4 -9.99 27.00 33.57
C LYS A 4 -9.75 26.05 32.41
N GLU A 5 -9.73 26.64 31.23
CA GLU A 5 -9.39 26.07 29.94
C GLU A 5 -7.97 25.49 29.97
N ASN A 6 -7.84 24.19 29.71
CA ASN A 6 -6.57 23.62 29.28
C ASN A 6 -6.50 23.77 27.76
N LEU A 7 -5.79 24.82 27.34
CA LEU A 7 -5.48 25.11 25.95
C LEU A 7 -4.60 23.97 25.40
N HIS A 8 -5.18 23.07 24.60
CA HIS A 8 -4.42 22.18 23.74
C HIS A 8 -3.75 23.02 22.65
N VAL A 9 -2.44 23.17 22.76
CA VAL A 9 -1.63 23.76 21.70
C VAL A 9 -1.46 22.68 20.63
N HIS A 10 -2.38 22.64 19.67
CA HIS A 10 -2.13 22.00 18.37
C HIS A 10 -1.06 22.82 17.65
N ILE A 11 0.18 22.37 17.67
CA ILE A 11 1.19 22.80 16.69
C ILE A 11 1.05 21.91 15.46
N SER A 12 -0.04 22.07 14.72
CA SER A 12 -0.04 21.68 13.31
C SER A 12 0.62 22.82 12.53
N ALA A 13 1.91 22.72 12.28
CA ALA A 13 2.55 23.64 11.34
C ALA A 13 1.85 23.50 9.97
N PRO A 14 1.42 24.60 9.33
CA PRO A 14 0.85 24.53 7.99
C PRO A 14 1.97 24.22 7.00
N TYR A 15 2.18 22.94 6.71
CA TYR A 15 3.13 22.47 5.70
C TYR A 15 2.50 22.62 4.29
N GLN A 16 2.15 23.85 3.92
CA GLN A 16 1.68 24.21 2.59
C GLN A 16 2.68 25.18 1.94
N GLY A 17 3.49 24.65 1.02
CA GLY A 17 4.39 25.43 0.18
C GLY A 17 5.45 24.56 -0.51
N ASN A 18 5.38 24.44 -1.83
CA ASN A 18 6.45 24.02 -2.75
C ASN A 18 7.09 22.61 -2.62
N ARG A 19 6.39 21.56 -2.16
CA ARG A 19 6.90 20.16 -2.25
C ARG A 19 7.16 19.64 -3.67
N PHE A 20 6.65 20.31 -4.70
CA PHE A 20 6.63 19.77 -6.07
C PHE A 20 7.62 20.40 -7.04
N GLU A 21 8.26 21.54 -6.75
CA GLU A 21 9.06 22.26 -7.77
C GLU A 21 10.37 21.52 -8.13
N GLY A 22 11.14 21.07 -7.13
CA GLY A 22 12.37 20.30 -7.35
C GLY A 22 12.11 18.94 -8.00
N PHE A 23 11.03 18.26 -7.57
CA PHE A 23 10.60 16.98 -8.12
C PHE A 23 10.09 17.09 -9.57
N ARG A 24 9.26 18.10 -9.86
CA ARG A 24 8.75 18.35 -11.22
C ARG A 24 9.90 18.51 -12.22
N GLY A 25 10.98 19.23 -11.87
CA GLY A 25 12.14 19.38 -12.75
C GLY A 25 12.80 18.05 -13.13
N THR A 26 13.15 17.22 -12.15
CA THR A 26 13.84 15.94 -12.40
C THR A 26 12.92 14.91 -13.05
N PHE A 27 11.67 14.79 -12.59
CA PHE A 27 10.76 13.78 -13.10
C PHE A 27 10.15 14.14 -14.46
N HIS A 28 9.90 15.43 -14.74
CA HIS A 28 9.52 15.85 -16.11
C HIS A 28 10.61 15.52 -17.14
N HIS A 29 11.88 15.58 -16.74
CA HIS A 29 12.99 15.15 -17.58
C HIS A 29 12.99 13.64 -17.84
N ILE A 30 12.48 12.85 -16.89
CA ILE A 30 12.43 11.39 -16.98
C ILE A 30 11.23 10.92 -17.80
N THR A 31 10.04 11.50 -17.64
CA THR A 31 8.80 11.00 -18.26
C THR A 31 8.29 11.77 -19.47
N ASN A 32 8.97 12.85 -19.92
CA ASN A 32 8.54 13.75 -21.00
C ASN A 32 7.14 14.41 -20.81
N ASN A 33 6.39 13.99 -19.79
CA ASN A 33 5.09 14.45 -19.32
C ASN A 33 5.18 14.57 -17.80
N GLY A 34 4.51 15.54 -17.18
CA GLY A 34 4.50 15.66 -15.72
C GLY A 34 4.06 14.37 -15.02
N PHE A 35 4.72 14.02 -13.92
CA PHE A 35 4.48 12.81 -13.13
C PHE A 35 3.00 12.61 -12.74
N ASP A 36 2.35 13.70 -12.35
CA ASP A 36 0.94 13.79 -11.99
C ASP A 36 -0.01 13.36 -13.13
N ARG A 37 0.45 13.39 -14.38
CA ARG A 37 -0.34 13.01 -15.56
C ARG A 37 -0.35 11.51 -15.85
N LEU A 38 0.58 10.75 -15.26
CA LEU A 38 0.72 9.30 -15.46
C LEU A 38 0.53 8.51 -14.15
N ALA A 39 0.50 9.20 -13.01
CA ALA A 39 0.22 8.61 -11.72
C ALA A 39 -1.17 7.94 -11.68
N PRO A 40 -1.35 6.82 -10.97
CA PRO A 40 -2.66 6.19 -10.82
C PRO A 40 -3.70 7.10 -10.16
N LEU A 41 -4.96 6.84 -10.49
CA LEU A 41 -6.14 7.31 -9.77
C LEU A 41 -6.82 6.12 -9.13
N VAL A 42 -7.13 6.21 -7.84
CA VAL A 42 -7.63 5.08 -7.05
C VAL A 42 -9.08 5.32 -6.68
N TRP A 43 -9.98 4.45 -7.10
CA TRP A 43 -11.31 4.35 -6.50
C TRP A 43 -11.19 3.58 -5.19
N THR A 44 -11.50 4.23 -4.08
CA THR A 44 -11.76 3.56 -2.81
C THR A 44 -13.18 3.00 -2.81
N HIS A 45 -13.40 1.86 -2.15
CA HIS A 45 -14.72 1.24 -2.12
C HIS A 45 -15.75 2.11 -1.38
N SER A 46 -16.97 2.20 -1.90
CA SER A 46 -18.01 3.11 -1.41
C SER A 46 -18.47 2.84 0.02
N GLU A 47 -18.43 1.58 0.44
CA GLU A 47 -18.82 1.11 1.77
C GLU A 47 -17.65 0.93 2.75
N ASP A 48 -16.39 1.13 2.31
CA ASP A 48 -15.24 0.88 3.18
C ASP A 48 -15.14 1.97 4.26
N PRO A 49 -15.21 1.64 5.56
CA PRO A 49 -15.07 2.62 6.63
C PRO A 49 -13.60 3.00 6.89
N TYR A 50 -12.62 2.26 6.36
CA TYR A 50 -11.19 2.44 6.58
C TYR A 50 -10.52 3.03 5.35
N GLN A 51 -10.48 4.35 5.31
CA GLN A 51 -10.02 5.15 4.18
C GLN A 51 -8.49 5.40 4.25
N PRO A 52 -7.86 5.96 3.18
CA PRO A 52 -6.44 6.27 3.20
C PRO A 52 -6.08 7.15 4.40
N SER A 53 -4.99 6.81 5.07
CA SER A 53 -4.69 7.30 6.43
C SER A 53 -3.39 8.08 6.47
N ASP A 54 -3.29 9.05 7.38
CA ASP A 54 -2.05 9.80 7.56
C ASP A 54 -0.95 8.93 8.20
N ILE A 55 0.20 8.83 7.52
CA ILE A 55 1.30 7.95 7.92
C ILE A 55 1.89 8.39 9.29
N ALA A 56 2.00 9.70 9.54
CA ALA A 56 2.55 10.21 10.80
C ALA A 56 1.58 9.96 11.97
N THR A 57 0.28 10.21 11.77
CA THR A 57 -0.78 9.94 12.75
C THR A 57 -0.80 8.47 13.17
N HIS A 58 -0.54 7.54 12.25
CA HIS A 58 -0.40 6.12 12.61
C HIS A 58 0.78 5.88 13.57
N VAL A 59 1.96 6.43 13.29
CA VAL A 59 3.12 6.33 14.20
C VAL A 59 2.82 6.98 15.55
N GLU A 60 2.17 8.14 15.56
CA GLU A 60 1.78 8.84 16.79
C GLU A 60 0.80 8.04 17.66
N ASN A 61 -0.02 7.16 17.08
CA ASN A 61 -1.00 6.35 17.80
C ASN A 61 -0.55 4.91 18.09
N THR A 62 0.73 4.60 17.83
CA THR A 62 1.31 3.28 18.11
C THR A 62 2.39 3.33 19.18
N ILE A 63 2.66 2.19 19.79
CA ILE A 63 3.75 1.94 20.73
C ILE A 63 4.56 0.74 20.21
N PRO A 64 5.90 0.88 20.05
CA PRO A 64 6.74 -0.25 19.65
C PRO A 64 6.70 -1.36 20.71
N GLN A 65 6.37 -2.59 20.28
CA GLN A 65 6.36 -3.77 21.13
C GLN A 65 7.17 -4.92 20.51
N ILE A 66 7.69 -5.79 21.38
CA ILE A 66 8.24 -7.10 21.02
C ILE A 66 7.55 -8.11 21.92
N LYS A 67 6.92 -9.15 21.35
CA LYS A 67 6.19 -10.18 22.12
C LYS A 67 5.16 -9.56 23.07
N TYR A 68 4.38 -8.62 22.54
CA TYR A 68 3.32 -7.87 23.25
C TYR A 68 3.80 -7.01 24.44
N GLU A 69 5.10 -6.77 24.59
CA GLU A 69 5.66 -5.94 25.66
C GLU A 69 6.29 -4.66 25.10
N PRO A 70 6.04 -3.48 25.69
CA PRO A 70 6.65 -2.21 25.25
C PRO A 70 8.18 -2.21 25.27
N VAL A 71 8.77 -1.80 24.15
CA VAL A 71 10.22 -1.63 24.01
C VAL A 71 10.71 -0.45 24.86
N GLN A 72 11.78 -0.65 25.62
CA GLN A 72 12.41 0.40 26.42
C GLN A 72 13.41 1.21 25.58
N GLY A 73 13.61 2.48 25.92
CA GLY A 73 14.58 3.35 25.23
C GLY A 73 14.10 3.90 23.88
N VAL A 74 12.81 3.74 23.56
CA VAL A 74 12.17 4.32 22.37
C VAL A 74 12.22 5.85 22.43
N PRO A 75 12.58 6.54 21.32
CA PRO A 75 12.51 7.99 21.24
C PRO A 75 11.11 8.53 21.54
N SER A 76 11.03 9.66 22.24
CA SER A 76 9.76 10.31 22.58
C SER A 76 9.85 11.82 22.31
N PRO A 77 9.10 12.36 21.34
CA PRO A 77 8.12 11.65 20.51
C PRO A 77 8.77 10.71 19.48
N LEU A 78 8.09 9.60 19.19
CA LEU A 78 8.37 8.76 18.02
C LEU A 78 7.67 9.39 16.81
N THR A 79 8.41 9.58 15.73
CA THR A 79 7.99 10.33 14.54
C THR A 79 8.56 9.68 13.29
N LEU A 80 8.17 10.17 12.11
CA LEU A 80 8.74 9.70 10.85
C LEU A 80 10.24 10.03 10.68
N ASP A 81 10.77 11.00 11.43
CA ASP A 81 12.18 11.41 11.40
C ASP A 81 13.10 10.49 12.20
N ASN A 82 12.58 9.68 13.13
CA ASN A 82 13.40 8.84 14.02
C ASN A 82 12.89 7.39 14.13
N LEU A 83 11.96 6.96 13.27
CA LEU A 83 11.37 5.63 13.32
C LEU A 83 12.40 4.51 13.06
N ASP A 84 13.45 4.77 12.29
CA ASP A 84 14.53 3.80 12.03
C ASP A 84 15.47 3.60 13.22
N GLU A 85 15.46 4.46 14.23
CA GLU A 85 16.20 4.23 15.47
C GLU A 85 15.73 2.95 16.18
N LEU A 86 14.48 2.54 15.95
CA LEU A 86 13.93 1.26 16.42
C LEU A 86 14.72 0.05 15.89
N ASN A 87 15.43 0.19 14.77
CA ASN A 87 16.26 -0.88 14.22
C ASN A 87 17.36 -1.32 15.19
N ALA A 88 17.89 -0.41 16.00
CA ALA A 88 18.89 -0.71 17.02
C ALA A 88 18.28 -1.32 18.31
N LEU A 89 16.96 -1.22 18.49
CA LEU A 89 16.25 -1.67 19.69
C LEU A 89 15.56 -3.04 19.52
N GLY A 90 15.53 -3.57 18.30
CA GLY A 90 14.88 -4.85 17.99
C GLY A 90 14.55 -5.04 16.51
N GLY A 91 14.54 -3.96 15.72
CA GLY A 91 14.42 -4.01 14.26
C GLY A 91 13.25 -4.87 13.77
N THR A 92 13.54 -5.98 13.11
CA THR A 92 12.52 -6.85 12.50
C THR A 92 11.53 -7.45 13.48
N ASP A 93 11.89 -7.53 14.77
CA ASP A 93 11.04 -8.10 15.82
C ASP A 93 10.07 -7.07 16.42
N ILE A 94 10.16 -5.79 16.01
CA ILE A 94 9.33 -4.71 16.52
C ILE A 94 8.02 -4.60 15.74
N PHE A 95 6.93 -4.43 16.49
CA PHE A 95 5.58 -4.20 16.00
C PHE A 95 5.09 -2.81 16.44
N LEU A 96 4.68 -1.96 15.50
CA LEU A 96 4.01 -0.68 15.79
C LEU A 96 2.58 -0.94 16.27
N THR A 97 2.45 -1.33 17.53
CA THR A 97 1.19 -1.81 18.11
C THR A 97 0.28 -0.65 18.47
N SER A 98 -1.02 -0.73 18.14
CA SER A 98 -2.00 0.29 18.52
C SER A 98 -2.00 0.53 20.04
N LYS A 99 -1.93 1.80 20.46
CA LYS A 99 -2.00 2.18 21.89
C LYS A 99 -3.32 1.78 22.56
N GLU A 100 -4.39 1.70 21.78
CA GLU A 100 -5.74 1.36 22.25
C GLU A 100 -6.09 -0.12 21.99
N GLY A 101 -5.26 -0.80 21.19
CA GLY A 101 -5.44 -2.19 20.77
C GLY A 101 -6.34 -2.35 19.54
N ILE A 102 -6.04 -3.36 18.72
CA ILE A 102 -6.72 -3.66 17.46
C ILE A 102 -8.26 -3.84 17.55
N ARG A 103 -8.78 -4.21 18.72
CA ARG A 103 -10.23 -4.43 18.95
C ARG A 103 -11.00 -3.16 19.32
N ALA A 104 -10.30 -2.09 19.74
CA ALA A 104 -10.94 -0.85 20.17
C ALA A 104 -11.50 -0.02 19.01
N LEU A 105 -10.98 -0.25 17.79
CA LEU A 105 -11.35 0.47 16.57
C LEU A 105 -11.42 2.01 16.74
N PRO A 106 -10.37 2.65 17.27
CA PRO A 106 -10.38 4.09 17.50
C PRO A 106 -10.52 4.89 16.19
N PRO A 107 -11.06 6.11 16.24
CA PRO A 107 -11.39 6.87 15.03
C PRO A 107 -10.23 7.08 14.04
N TRP A 108 -8.99 7.15 14.51
CA TRP A 108 -7.82 7.33 13.64
C TRP A 108 -7.59 6.15 12.68
N LEU A 109 -8.10 4.96 12.99
CA LEU A 109 -8.06 3.80 12.09
C LEU A 109 -8.96 3.96 10.86
N GLN A 110 -9.98 4.83 10.91
CA GLN A 110 -10.88 5.09 9.78
C GLN A 110 -10.24 5.93 8.67
N GLY A 111 -9.09 6.55 8.95
CA GLY A 111 -8.39 7.39 7.99
C GLY A 111 -9.18 8.63 7.55
N VAL A 112 -8.88 9.12 6.34
CA VAL A 112 -9.48 10.33 5.78
C VAL A 112 -10.08 10.00 4.42
N ARG A 113 -11.40 10.13 4.33
CA ARG A 113 -12.10 9.98 3.05
C ARG A 113 -11.63 11.05 2.04
N PRO A 114 -11.31 10.67 0.79
CA PRO A 114 -11.03 11.64 -0.27
C PRO A 114 -12.20 12.61 -0.50
N ASN A 115 -11.89 13.90 -0.66
CA ASN A 115 -12.89 14.91 -1.01
C ASN A 115 -13.28 14.83 -2.50
N LYS A 116 -14.17 15.73 -2.95
CA LYS A 116 -14.63 15.79 -4.36
C LYS A 116 -13.52 16.00 -5.41
N ASN A 117 -12.35 16.51 -5.00
CA ASN A 117 -11.19 16.70 -5.86
C ASN A 117 -10.20 15.54 -5.75
N GLY A 118 -10.53 14.51 -4.98
CA GLY A 118 -9.69 13.35 -4.70
C GLY A 118 -8.56 13.59 -3.72
N LYS A 119 -8.62 14.62 -2.90
CA LYS A 119 -7.60 14.89 -1.87
C LYS A 119 -8.05 14.37 -0.49
N THR A 120 -7.14 13.73 0.23
CA THR A 120 -7.26 13.45 1.67
C THR A 120 -6.86 14.69 2.47
N GLU A 121 -7.84 15.41 3.01
CA GLU A 121 -7.57 16.70 3.66
C GLU A 121 -6.88 16.52 5.01
N GLY A 122 -5.74 17.17 5.20
CA GLY A 122 -4.97 17.10 6.44
C GLY A 122 -4.20 15.80 6.66
N ALA A 123 -4.18 14.88 5.68
CA ALA A 123 -3.46 13.61 5.76
C ALA A 123 -2.48 13.45 4.60
N VAL A 124 -1.26 12.97 4.87
CA VAL A 124 -0.32 12.48 3.86
C VAL A 124 -0.43 10.96 3.84
N SER A 125 -1.25 10.44 2.93
CA SER A 125 -1.71 9.05 2.93
C SER A 125 -1.09 8.16 1.85
N SER A 126 -0.05 8.67 1.18
CA SER A 126 0.70 7.92 0.19
C SER A 126 2.18 8.29 0.19
N ALA A 127 2.97 7.40 -0.38
CA ALA A 127 4.37 7.64 -0.67
C ALA A 127 4.68 7.23 -2.10
N ILE A 128 5.50 8.03 -2.78
CA ILE A 128 5.98 7.76 -4.12
C ILE A 128 7.48 7.54 -4.05
N ILE A 129 7.93 6.39 -4.54
CA ILE A 129 9.35 6.04 -4.54
C ILE A 129 9.80 5.83 -5.98
N VAL A 130 10.77 6.63 -6.38
CA VAL A 130 11.36 6.63 -7.72
C VAL A 130 12.65 5.85 -7.70
N THR A 131 12.80 4.94 -8.64
CA THR A 131 13.98 4.09 -8.74
C THR A 131 14.52 4.12 -10.17
N GLU A 132 15.66 4.79 -10.33
CA GLU A 132 16.36 4.82 -11.62
C GLU A 132 17.14 3.52 -11.83
N ARG A 133 17.00 2.93 -13.02
CA ARG A 133 17.65 1.66 -13.35
C ARG A 133 18.89 1.79 -14.23
N GLY A 134 19.06 2.95 -14.86
CA GLY A 134 20.00 3.17 -15.97
C GLY A 134 19.31 3.00 -17.32
N ASP A 135 19.99 3.42 -18.39
CA ASP A 135 19.56 3.26 -19.78
C ASP A 135 18.14 3.78 -20.08
N GLY A 136 17.74 4.85 -19.39
CA GLY A 136 16.42 5.46 -19.53
C GLY A 136 15.28 4.67 -18.89
N VAL A 137 15.56 3.60 -18.14
CA VAL A 137 14.55 2.81 -17.44
C VAL A 137 14.35 3.32 -16.02
N VAL A 138 13.09 3.59 -15.66
CA VAL A 138 12.70 4.07 -14.32
C VAL A 138 11.52 3.28 -13.82
N ASP A 139 11.62 2.79 -12.59
CA ASP A 139 10.51 2.19 -11.86
C ASP A 139 9.95 3.23 -10.89
N THR A 140 8.64 3.38 -10.83
CA THR A 140 8.00 4.26 -9.85
C THR A 140 6.92 3.52 -9.10
N PHE A 141 7.07 3.46 -7.79
CA PHE A 141 6.17 2.81 -6.87
C PHE A 141 5.26 3.86 -6.25
N TYR A 142 3.96 3.59 -6.26
CA TYR A 142 2.90 4.42 -5.68
C TYR A 142 2.31 3.62 -4.53
N PHE A 143 2.74 3.93 -3.31
CA PHE A 143 2.30 3.27 -2.09
C PHE A 143 1.09 3.98 -1.51
N TYR A 144 0.12 3.18 -1.08
CA TYR A 144 -1.12 3.60 -0.44
C TYR A 144 -1.13 3.08 0.99
N PHE A 145 -1.47 3.96 1.93
CA PHE A 145 -1.45 3.61 3.34
C PHE A 145 -2.85 3.68 3.95
N ASN A 146 -3.24 2.61 4.63
CA ASN A 146 -4.46 2.54 5.44
C ASN A 146 -4.04 2.20 6.88
N ALA A 147 -4.60 2.88 7.87
CA ALA A 147 -4.23 2.63 9.26
C ALA A 147 -4.84 1.33 9.81
N TYR A 148 -5.83 0.77 9.11
CA TYR A 148 -6.45 -0.50 9.45
C TYR A 148 -6.91 -1.20 8.18
N ASN A 149 -6.68 -2.51 8.15
CA ASN A 149 -7.21 -3.45 7.17
C ASN A 149 -8.18 -4.37 7.92
N GLU A 150 -9.43 -4.44 7.46
CA GLU A 150 -10.45 -5.31 8.06
C GLU A 150 -10.39 -6.74 7.53
N GLY A 151 -9.67 -6.98 6.43
CA GLY A 151 -9.58 -8.29 5.79
C GLY A 151 -10.89 -8.74 5.14
N ASN A 152 -10.89 -9.97 4.62
CA ASN A 152 -12.03 -10.50 3.87
C ASN A 152 -13.09 -11.14 4.80
N THR A 153 -14.35 -10.98 4.43
CA THR A 153 -15.48 -11.58 5.17
C THR A 153 -15.71 -13.04 4.76
N VAL A 154 -15.66 -13.93 5.73
CA VAL A 154 -15.93 -15.37 5.62
C VAL A 154 -17.03 -15.76 6.59
N PHE A 155 -18.15 -16.29 6.09
CA PHE A 155 -19.31 -16.68 6.91
C PHE A 155 -19.72 -15.60 7.93
N GLY A 156 -19.68 -14.33 7.52
CA GLY A 156 -20.02 -13.18 8.38
C GLY A 156 -18.95 -12.81 9.42
N THR A 157 -17.74 -13.35 9.32
CA THR A 157 -16.59 -13.00 10.17
C THR A 157 -15.43 -12.57 9.28
N GLN A 158 -14.80 -11.45 9.59
CA GLN A 158 -13.62 -10.98 8.88
C GLN A 158 -12.36 -11.72 9.33
N PHE A 159 -11.46 -12.00 8.39
CA PHE A 159 -10.16 -12.62 8.63
C PHE A 159 -9.04 -11.84 7.96
N GLY A 160 -7.91 -11.76 8.65
CA GLY A 160 -6.75 -10.97 8.23
C GLY A 160 -6.82 -9.52 8.69
N ASN A 161 -7.61 -9.19 9.71
CA ASN A 161 -7.65 -7.85 10.28
C ASN A 161 -6.29 -7.47 10.85
N HIS A 162 -5.76 -6.32 10.49
CA HIS A 162 -4.49 -5.84 11.03
C HIS A 162 -4.42 -4.31 11.05
N VAL A 163 -3.71 -3.77 12.05
CA VAL A 163 -3.37 -2.35 12.10
C VAL A 163 -2.26 -2.09 11.09
N GLY A 164 -2.37 -0.99 10.35
CA GLY A 164 -1.45 -0.54 9.30
C GLY A 164 -1.45 -1.44 8.06
N ASP A 165 -1.53 -0.87 6.87
CA ASP A 165 -1.46 -1.64 5.64
C ASP A 165 -0.84 -0.85 4.50
N TRP A 166 -0.09 -1.55 3.65
CA TRP A 166 0.66 -1.01 2.52
C TRP A 166 0.34 -1.77 1.24
N GLU A 167 -0.48 -1.14 0.41
CA GLU A 167 -0.73 -1.55 -0.96
C GLU A 167 0.01 -0.64 -1.94
N HIS A 168 0.23 -1.10 -3.17
CA HIS A 168 0.94 -0.31 -4.17
C HIS A 168 0.66 -0.69 -5.61
N ASN A 169 0.82 0.33 -6.46
CA ASN A 169 1.15 0.11 -7.86
C ASN A 169 2.64 0.33 -8.11
N MET A 170 3.16 -0.28 -9.17
CA MET A 170 4.45 0.10 -9.71
C MET A 170 4.36 0.23 -11.22
N ILE A 171 4.85 1.33 -11.77
CA ILE A 171 4.89 1.59 -13.21
C ILE A 171 6.37 1.57 -13.64
N ARG A 172 6.66 0.84 -14.72
CA ARG A 172 7.96 0.91 -15.39
C ARG A 172 7.87 1.83 -16.59
N PHE A 173 8.81 2.76 -16.67
CA PHE A 173 9.02 3.66 -17.78
C PHE A 173 10.30 3.28 -18.52
N GLU A 174 10.28 3.41 -19.84
CA GLU A 174 11.47 3.32 -20.70
C GLU A 174 11.53 4.55 -21.57
N ASN A 175 12.62 5.32 -21.46
CA ASN A 175 12.80 6.61 -22.14
C ASN A 175 11.59 7.55 -21.96
N GLY A 176 11.04 7.51 -20.74
CA GLY A 176 9.88 8.29 -20.32
C GLY A 176 8.52 7.80 -20.78
N GLN A 177 8.44 6.69 -21.51
CA GLN A 177 7.17 6.08 -21.91
C GLN A 177 6.79 4.95 -20.95
N PRO A 178 5.58 4.95 -20.37
CA PRO A 178 5.13 3.85 -19.51
C PRO A 178 4.94 2.57 -20.33
N GLN A 179 5.51 1.47 -19.84
CA GLN A 179 5.49 0.18 -20.52
C GLN A 179 4.47 -0.78 -19.90
N ALA A 180 4.44 -0.85 -18.57
CA ALA A 180 3.60 -1.77 -17.83
C ALA A 180 3.38 -1.28 -16.39
N ILE A 181 2.34 -1.80 -15.77
CA ILE A 181 1.92 -1.49 -14.41
C ILE A 181 1.64 -2.77 -13.61
N TRP A 182 2.09 -2.79 -12.37
CA TRP A 182 1.80 -3.80 -11.36
C TRP A 182 0.69 -3.32 -10.42
N TYR A 183 -0.20 -4.23 -10.03
CA TYR A 183 -1.24 -4.04 -9.02
C TYR A 183 -1.03 -5.07 -7.91
N SER A 184 -0.66 -4.63 -6.69
CA SER A 184 -0.50 -5.54 -5.56
C SER A 184 -1.82 -6.03 -5.01
N GLN A 185 -1.85 -7.31 -4.65
CA GLN A 185 -3.03 -7.99 -4.14
C GLN A 185 -2.55 -8.92 -3.03
N HIS A 186 -2.68 -8.46 -1.78
CA HIS A 186 -2.18 -9.20 -0.62
C HIS A 186 -0.67 -9.49 -0.76
N ALA A 187 -0.27 -10.76 -0.71
CA ALA A 187 1.11 -11.21 -0.93
C ALA A 187 1.50 -11.42 -2.41
N SER A 188 0.61 -11.14 -3.36
CA SER A 188 0.77 -11.37 -4.81
C SER A 188 0.30 -10.14 -5.62
N GLY A 189 -0.19 -10.37 -6.83
CA GLY A 189 -0.78 -9.33 -7.69
C GLY A 189 -0.74 -9.69 -9.17
N HIS A 190 -1.07 -8.70 -9.99
CA HIS A 190 -1.10 -8.83 -11.44
C HIS A 190 -0.36 -7.70 -12.14
N ALA A 191 0.32 -8.04 -13.24
CA ALA A 191 0.97 -7.09 -14.13
C ALA A 191 0.17 -6.95 -15.43
N PHE A 192 0.11 -5.73 -15.96
CA PHE A 192 -0.53 -5.43 -17.25
C PHE A 192 0.38 -4.55 -18.11
N GLU A 193 0.34 -4.75 -19.42
CA GLU A 193 0.87 -3.79 -20.38
C GLU A 193 0.16 -2.44 -20.17
N TRP A 194 0.89 -1.35 -20.36
CA TRP A 194 0.34 -0.02 -20.12
C TRP A 194 -0.94 0.22 -20.94
N ASN A 195 -0.97 -0.23 -22.18
CA ASN A 195 -2.12 -0.05 -23.07
C ASN A 195 -3.32 -0.94 -22.73
N ALA A 196 -3.13 -1.98 -21.90
CA ALA A 196 -4.20 -2.91 -21.55
C ALA A 196 -5.17 -2.33 -20.51
N VAL A 197 -4.72 -1.43 -19.64
CA VAL A 197 -5.53 -0.94 -18.50
C VAL A 197 -6.37 0.27 -18.85
N ASP A 198 -7.51 0.41 -18.17
CA ASP A 198 -8.38 1.58 -18.28
C ASP A 198 -7.72 2.82 -17.67
N LYS A 199 -8.01 3.98 -18.27
CA LYS A 199 -7.41 5.26 -17.89
C LYS A 199 -8.44 6.39 -17.91
N ARG A 200 -8.28 7.36 -17.00
CA ARG A 200 -8.92 8.68 -17.12
C ARG A 200 -7.88 9.67 -17.61
N GLY A 201 -8.01 10.11 -18.86
CA GLY A 201 -6.90 10.76 -19.56
C GLY A 201 -5.74 9.76 -19.73
N ASN A 202 -4.55 10.12 -19.25
CA ASN A 202 -3.38 9.22 -19.29
C ASN A 202 -3.11 8.52 -17.95
N ARG A 203 -4.00 8.67 -16.97
CA ARG A 203 -3.82 8.13 -15.62
C ARG A 203 -4.54 6.79 -15.48
N PRO A 204 -3.85 5.70 -15.10
CA PRO A 204 -4.47 4.40 -14.93
C PRO A 204 -5.46 4.42 -13.78
N ILE A 205 -6.60 3.76 -13.99
CA ILE A 205 -7.59 3.55 -12.94
C ILE A 205 -7.20 2.32 -12.12
N VAL A 206 -7.38 2.45 -10.82
CA VAL A 206 -7.12 1.44 -9.81
C VAL A 206 -8.35 1.36 -8.92
N PHE A 207 -8.72 0.16 -8.51
CA PHE A 207 -9.78 -0.06 -7.53
C PHE A 207 -9.17 -0.67 -6.28
N SER A 208 -9.32 -0.01 -5.13
CA SER A 208 -8.98 -0.58 -3.83
C SER A 208 -10.20 -1.30 -3.29
N SER A 209 -10.00 -2.54 -2.86
CA SER A 209 -11.06 -3.41 -2.38
C SER A 209 -11.55 -3.05 -0.98
N ASN A 210 -12.79 -3.41 -0.68
CA ASN A 210 -13.42 -3.14 0.61
C ASN A 210 -12.73 -3.88 1.76
N GLY A 211 -12.11 -3.13 2.67
CA GLY A 211 -11.55 -3.64 3.91
C GLY A 211 -10.17 -4.26 3.78
N SER A 212 -9.90 -5.04 2.73
CA SER A 212 -8.58 -5.66 2.48
C SER A 212 -7.60 -4.76 1.72
N HIS A 213 -8.09 -3.69 1.12
CA HIS A 213 -7.36 -2.64 0.39
C HIS A 213 -6.58 -3.06 -0.86
N ALA A 214 -6.38 -4.36 -1.10
CA ALA A 214 -5.79 -4.94 -2.30
C ALA A 214 -6.28 -4.21 -3.56
N VAL A 215 -5.36 -3.96 -4.48
CA VAL A 215 -5.61 -3.09 -5.64
C VAL A 215 -5.79 -3.87 -6.94
N TYR A 216 -6.78 -3.45 -7.72
CA TYR A 216 -7.22 -4.13 -8.93
C TYR A 216 -7.32 -3.18 -10.12
N ALA A 217 -7.15 -3.73 -11.33
CA ALA A 217 -7.30 -2.98 -12.57
C ALA A 217 -8.77 -2.81 -13.01
N THR A 218 -9.69 -3.60 -12.45
CA THR A 218 -11.13 -3.54 -12.71
C THR A 218 -11.93 -3.51 -11.41
N GLY A 219 -13.14 -2.94 -11.47
CA GLY A 219 -14.13 -3.11 -10.41
C GLY A 219 -14.76 -4.51 -10.42
N GLY A 220 -15.70 -4.72 -9.51
CA GLY A 220 -16.42 -5.98 -9.34
C GLY A 220 -15.78 -6.92 -8.32
N ASP A 221 -16.14 -8.20 -8.44
CA ASP A 221 -15.71 -9.28 -7.56
C ASP A 221 -14.42 -9.93 -8.09
N HIS A 222 -13.43 -10.09 -7.22
CA HIS A 222 -12.14 -10.70 -7.51
C HIS A 222 -11.92 -11.92 -6.61
N ASP A 223 -12.06 -13.11 -7.18
CA ASP A 223 -11.94 -14.40 -6.47
C ASP A 223 -10.48 -14.86 -6.42
N HIS A 224 -9.99 -15.20 -5.23
CA HIS A 224 -8.63 -15.68 -4.96
C HIS A 224 -8.52 -17.20 -4.80
N THR A 225 -9.55 -17.96 -5.15
CA THR A 225 -9.50 -19.42 -5.07
C THR A 225 -8.53 -20.02 -6.09
N ILE A 226 -7.72 -20.97 -5.63
CA ILE A 226 -6.75 -21.70 -6.45
C ILE A 226 -7.51 -22.51 -7.52
N PRO A 227 -7.19 -22.37 -8.82
CA PRO A 227 -7.79 -23.20 -9.87
C PRO A 227 -7.59 -24.70 -9.58
N GLY A 228 -8.67 -25.47 -9.54
CA GLY A 228 -8.64 -26.92 -9.30
C GLY A 228 -8.74 -27.36 -7.83
N VAL A 229 -8.89 -26.43 -6.89
CA VAL A 229 -9.25 -26.75 -5.50
C VAL A 229 -10.72 -26.35 -5.29
N GLU A 230 -11.62 -27.33 -5.27
CA GLU A 230 -12.99 -27.13 -4.78
C GLU A 230 -12.95 -26.90 -3.27
N LEU A 231 -12.71 -25.66 -2.84
CA LEU A 231 -13.10 -25.25 -1.49
C LEU A 231 -14.61 -25.03 -1.49
N PRO A 232 -15.35 -25.52 -0.49
CA PRO A 232 -16.77 -25.23 -0.39
C PRO A 232 -16.96 -23.72 -0.10
N ILE A 233 -17.24 -22.97 -1.19
CA ILE A 233 -17.86 -21.64 -1.27
C ILE A 233 -16.93 -20.42 -1.06
N GLY A 234 -16.62 -19.69 -2.15
CA GLY A 234 -16.48 -18.21 -2.23
C GLY A 234 -15.72 -17.45 -1.13
N LEU A 235 -14.67 -18.04 -0.57
CA LEU A 235 -14.15 -17.71 0.77
C LEU A 235 -13.18 -16.50 0.83
N LEU A 236 -12.77 -15.90 -0.29
CA LEU A 236 -11.83 -14.78 -0.33
C LEU A 236 -12.10 -13.92 -1.57
N VAL A 237 -13.29 -13.32 -1.65
CA VAL A 237 -13.62 -12.42 -2.75
C VAL A 237 -13.37 -10.99 -2.32
N ASP A 238 -12.47 -10.31 -3.01
CA ASP A 238 -12.32 -8.86 -2.88
C ASP A 238 -13.37 -8.16 -3.72
N LYS A 239 -13.96 -7.10 -3.16
CA LYS A 239 -15.02 -6.34 -3.79
C LYS A 239 -14.54 -4.93 -4.06
N CYS A 240 -14.66 -4.52 -5.30
CA CYS A 240 -14.21 -3.23 -5.81
C CYS A 240 -15.36 -2.49 -6.48
N ASP A 241 -15.50 -1.19 -6.21
CA ASP A 241 -16.48 -0.34 -6.89
C ASP A 241 -15.94 1.10 -7.09
N GLU A 242 -16.73 1.93 -7.77
CA GLU A 242 -16.42 3.35 -7.98
C GLU A 242 -16.93 4.22 -6.82
N GLY A 243 -16.41 4.00 -5.61
CA GLY A 243 -16.78 4.78 -4.42
C GLY A 243 -16.23 6.21 -4.44
N PHE A 244 -15.12 6.46 -3.74
CA PHE A 244 -14.51 7.79 -3.71
C PHE A 244 -13.22 7.82 -4.51
N LEU A 245 -13.19 8.68 -5.54
CA LEU A 245 -11.99 8.85 -6.35
C LEU A 245 -10.93 9.57 -5.52
N TRP A 246 -9.78 8.94 -5.39
CA TRP A 246 -8.61 9.44 -4.71
C TRP A 246 -7.50 9.72 -5.74
N ASP A 247 -6.87 10.86 -5.58
CA ASP A 247 -5.64 11.23 -6.25
C ASP A 247 -4.48 11.26 -5.22
N PRO A 248 -3.70 10.17 -5.14
CA PRO A 248 -2.57 10.07 -4.22
C PRO A 248 -1.57 11.23 -4.38
N THR A 249 -1.45 11.81 -5.58
CA THR A 249 -0.46 12.86 -5.85
C THR A 249 -0.77 14.20 -5.16
N LEU A 250 -2.00 14.40 -4.69
CA LEU A 250 -2.42 15.63 -4.02
C LEU A 250 -1.96 15.75 -2.56
N SER A 251 -1.55 14.64 -1.94
CA SER A 251 -1.00 14.63 -0.58
C SER A 251 -0.12 13.40 -0.35
N THR A 252 1.15 13.52 -0.75
CA THR A 252 2.12 12.41 -0.77
C THR A 252 3.49 12.84 -0.28
N TYR A 253 4.25 11.89 0.25
CA TYR A 253 5.70 11.99 0.31
C TYR A 253 6.33 11.47 -0.98
N ILE A 254 7.49 12.00 -1.38
CA ILE A 254 8.15 11.62 -2.64
C ILE A 254 9.66 11.44 -2.40
N PHE A 255 10.18 10.30 -2.82
CA PHE A 255 11.55 9.87 -2.53
C PHE A 255 12.24 9.30 -3.76
N LYS A 256 13.57 9.32 -3.70
CA LYS A 256 14.44 8.52 -4.57
C LYS A 256 14.91 7.30 -3.81
N TYR A 257 15.10 6.21 -4.52
CA TYR A 257 15.77 5.02 -4.01
C TYR A 257 16.97 4.68 -4.91
N ASP A 258 18.16 4.71 -4.32
CA ASP A 258 19.39 4.24 -4.95
C ASP A 258 19.48 2.71 -4.79
N ARG A 259 19.40 1.98 -5.90
CA ARG A 259 19.45 0.51 -5.91
C ARG A 259 20.81 -0.07 -5.53
N THR A 260 21.88 0.66 -5.80
CA THR A 260 23.26 0.20 -5.55
C THR A 260 23.61 0.40 -4.08
N ALA A 261 23.33 1.60 -3.56
CA ALA A 261 23.56 1.93 -2.16
C ALA A 261 22.46 1.35 -1.23
N LYS A 262 21.29 0.99 -1.79
CA LYS A 262 20.08 0.62 -1.05
C LYS A 262 19.65 1.70 -0.06
N GLN A 263 19.65 2.94 -0.53
CA GLN A 263 19.39 4.12 0.29
C GLN A 263 18.25 4.96 -0.27
N PHE A 264 17.41 5.47 0.64
CA PHE A 264 16.41 6.48 0.32
C PHE A 264 17.00 7.88 0.43
N SER A 265 16.54 8.78 -0.43
CA SER A 265 16.83 10.21 -0.32
C SER A 265 15.63 11.05 -0.74
N THR A 266 15.63 12.32 -0.33
CA THR A 266 14.53 13.26 -0.60
C THR A 266 14.88 14.18 -1.76
N TYR A 267 13.85 14.78 -2.36
CA TYR A 267 14.04 15.82 -3.39
C TYR A 267 14.22 17.22 -2.80
N ASP A 268 13.73 17.44 -1.58
CA ASP A 268 13.65 18.76 -0.93
C ASP A 268 14.56 18.92 0.29
N GLY A 269 15.24 17.85 0.73
CA GLY A 269 16.11 17.87 1.92
C GLY A 269 15.39 17.98 3.27
N HIS A 270 14.06 18.05 3.28
CA HIS A 270 13.27 18.33 4.50
C HIS A 270 12.14 17.33 4.75
N THR A 271 11.75 16.55 3.75
CA THR A 271 10.78 15.46 3.92
C THR A 271 11.35 14.39 4.86
N PRO A 272 10.61 13.89 5.86
CA PRO A 272 11.08 12.81 6.72
C PRO A 272 11.28 11.53 5.89
N VAL A 273 12.51 11.01 5.86
CA VAL A 273 12.90 9.84 5.05
C VAL A 273 13.19 8.60 5.88
N ASN A 274 13.55 8.79 7.16
CA ASN A 274 14.03 7.75 8.04
C ASN A 274 13.02 6.62 8.27
N TRP A 275 11.72 6.93 8.31
CA TRP A 275 10.66 5.90 8.40
C TRP A 275 10.68 4.83 7.29
N LEU A 276 11.19 5.14 6.09
CA LEU A 276 11.35 4.14 5.04
C LEU A 276 12.41 3.09 5.39
N ASN A 277 13.33 3.42 6.30
CA ASN A 277 14.37 2.52 6.78
C ASN A 277 13.94 1.69 7.99
N PHE A 278 12.73 1.82 8.54
CA PHE A 278 12.26 1.00 9.65
C PHE A 278 12.13 -0.49 9.24
N ASP A 279 12.74 -1.40 9.99
CA ASP A 279 12.81 -2.85 9.71
C ASP A 279 11.59 -3.66 10.18
N GLY A 280 10.81 -3.12 11.13
CA GLY A 280 9.73 -3.87 11.79
C GLY A 280 8.39 -3.88 11.04
N GLN A 281 7.35 -4.28 11.76
CA GLN A 281 5.98 -4.37 11.27
C GLN A 281 5.19 -3.10 11.56
N TRP A 282 4.43 -2.64 10.59
CA TRP A 282 3.48 -1.53 10.67
C TRP A 282 2.15 -2.04 11.20
N GLY A 283 2.10 -2.37 12.49
CA GLY A 283 0.90 -2.86 13.15
C GLY A 283 1.18 -3.74 14.36
N ASP A 284 0.12 -4.14 15.03
CA ASP A 284 0.11 -5.11 16.14
C ASP A 284 0.78 -6.43 15.71
N GLU A 285 1.39 -7.14 16.67
CA GLU A 285 1.71 -8.55 16.52
C GLU A 285 0.40 -9.36 16.49
N GLN A 286 0.31 -10.35 15.60
CA GLN A 286 -0.84 -11.26 15.51
C GLN A 286 -1.29 -11.69 16.91
N LEU A 287 -2.57 -11.54 17.23
CA LEU A 287 -3.05 -11.92 18.56
C LEU A 287 -2.83 -13.43 18.82
N PRO A 288 -2.50 -13.82 20.07
CA PRO A 288 -2.44 -15.22 20.48
C PRO A 288 -3.72 -15.99 20.11
N ASP A 289 -3.59 -17.28 19.77
CA ASP A 289 -4.74 -18.09 19.33
C ASP A 289 -5.83 -18.24 20.41
N ASP A 290 -5.48 -18.05 21.68
CA ASP A 290 -6.39 -18.05 22.84
C ASP A 290 -6.85 -16.65 23.28
N ALA A 291 -6.39 -15.59 22.60
CA ALA A 291 -6.80 -14.22 22.91
C ALA A 291 -8.30 -14.02 22.65
N GLU A 292 -8.93 -13.20 23.50
CA GLU A 292 -10.35 -12.91 23.36
C GLU A 292 -10.66 -12.26 21.99
N GLY A 293 -11.63 -12.84 21.28
CA GLY A 293 -12.05 -12.38 19.96
C GLY A 293 -11.22 -12.95 18.80
N GLN A 294 -10.08 -13.61 19.07
CA GLN A 294 -9.32 -14.30 18.02
C GLN A 294 -10.11 -15.52 17.54
N LYS A 295 -10.18 -15.66 16.22
CA LYS A 295 -10.80 -16.81 15.55
C LYS A 295 -9.85 -17.34 14.51
N THR A 296 -9.81 -18.66 14.34
CA THR A 296 -9.01 -19.32 13.32
C THR A 296 -9.89 -20.20 12.46
N LEU A 297 -9.79 -20.03 11.14
CA LEU A 297 -10.53 -20.82 10.16
C LEU A 297 -9.60 -21.15 8.99
N PHE A 298 -9.40 -22.45 8.72
CA PHE A 298 -8.50 -22.94 7.68
C PHE A 298 -7.07 -22.33 7.76
N GLY A 299 -6.57 -22.10 8.97
CA GLY A 299 -5.25 -21.49 9.21
C GLY A 299 -5.21 -19.96 9.09
N GLN A 300 -6.29 -19.34 8.60
CA GLN A 300 -6.45 -17.88 8.60
C GLN A 300 -6.92 -17.42 9.98
N ARG A 301 -6.34 -16.32 10.44
CA ARG A 301 -6.64 -15.72 11.75
C ARG A 301 -7.43 -14.45 11.59
N LYS A 302 -8.32 -14.19 12.54
CA LYS A 302 -9.10 -12.94 12.54
C LYS A 302 -8.18 -11.73 12.65
N TYR A 303 -7.35 -11.68 13.68
CA TYR A 303 -6.39 -10.61 13.90
C TYR A 303 -4.99 -11.12 13.58
N SER A 304 -4.38 -10.56 12.54
CA SER A 304 -3.04 -10.90 12.04
C SER A 304 -2.05 -9.77 12.30
N SER A 305 -0.76 -10.06 12.10
CA SER A 305 0.28 -9.03 12.16
C SER A 305 0.13 -8.00 11.05
N GLY A 306 0.45 -6.75 11.33
CA GLY A 306 0.65 -5.73 10.29
C GLY A 306 1.82 -6.07 9.35
N PRO A 307 1.85 -5.53 8.12
CA PRO A 307 2.90 -5.82 7.16
C PRO A 307 4.16 -5.01 7.46
N ASN A 308 5.24 -5.36 6.78
CA ASN A 308 6.44 -4.53 6.74
C ASN A 308 6.28 -3.36 5.74
N GLY A 309 7.17 -2.36 5.88
CA GLY A 309 7.07 -1.11 5.11
C GLY A 309 7.51 -1.19 3.64
N PRO A 310 7.44 -0.06 2.91
CA PRO A 310 7.71 0.01 1.46
C PRO A 310 9.04 -0.60 0.98
N LYS A 311 10.12 -0.51 1.77
CA LYS A 311 11.45 -1.03 1.38
C LYS A 311 11.46 -2.54 1.10
N PHE A 312 10.51 -3.28 1.65
CA PHE A 312 10.41 -4.73 1.52
C PHE A 312 9.64 -5.19 0.28
N LYS A 313 9.14 -4.25 -0.53
CA LYS A 313 8.33 -4.54 -1.74
C LYS A 313 9.19 -4.69 -3.01
N GLU A 314 10.44 -5.11 -2.82
CA GLU A 314 11.46 -5.35 -3.85
C GLU A 314 11.66 -4.15 -4.80
N LEU A 315 12.07 -3.01 -4.25
CA LEU A 315 12.25 -1.77 -5.03
C LEU A 315 13.31 -1.87 -6.14
N ASP A 316 14.18 -2.86 -6.09
CA ASP A 316 15.21 -3.16 -7.08
C ASP A 316 14.87 -4.36 -8.00
N ARG A 317 13.62 -4.85 -7.96
CA ARG A 317 13.19 -6.06 -8.69
C ARG A 317 13.50 -6.02 -10.18
N LYS A 318 13.86 -7.20 -10.72
CA LYS A 318 14.23 -7.35 -12.14
C LYS A 318 13.04 -7.09 -13.09
N ASN A 319 11.90 -7.69 -12.79
CA ASN A 319 10.71 -7.70 -13.65
C ASN A 319 9.64 -6.72 -13.13
N ILE A 320 8.53 -6.57 -13.87
CA ILE A 320 7.36 -5.84 -13.36
C ILE A 320 6.78 -6.52 -12.13
N CYS A 321 6.78 -7.85 -12.10
CA CYS A 321 6.29 -8.63 -10.97
C CYS A 321 7.40 -8.83 -9.91
N PRO A 322 7.06 -8.88 -8.62
CA PRO A 322 7.97 -9.33 -7.56
C PRO A 322 8.50 -10.75 -7.79
N SER A 323 9.67 -11.05 -7.25
CA SER A 323 10.35 -12.35 -7.39
C SER A 323 9.58 -13.52 -6.79
N LYS A 324 8.75 -13.26 -5.76
CA LYS A 324 7.90 -14.27 -5.12
C LYS A 324 6.74 -14.73 -6.01
N VAL A 325 6.41 -13.96 -7.04
CA VAL A 325 5.39 -14.33 -8.03
C VAL A 325 6.07 -15.21 -9.07
N GLY A 326 5.79 -16.51 -9.02
CA GLY A 326 6.58 -17.56 -9.72
C GLY A 326 6.95 -17.21 -11.18
N SER A 327 5.94 -17.02 -12.04
CA SER A 327 6.15 -16.53 -13.41
C SER A 327 5.57 -15.12 -13.57
N CYS A 328 6.38 -14.18 -14.06
CA CYS A 328 5.91 -12.83 -14.31
C CYS A 328 5.16 -12.75 -15.63
N PHE A 329 3.85 -12.92 -15.58
CA PHE A 329 2.96 -12.76 -16.71
C PHE A 329 2.46 -11.32 -16.80
N ILE A 330 2.83 -10.62 -17.88
CA ILE A 330 2.35 -9.27 -18.18
C ILE A 330 1.15 -9.40 -19.12
N ARG A 331 -0.03 -9.13 -18.58
CA ARG A 331 -1.31 -9.26 -19.26
C ARG A 331 -1.50 -8.17 -20.31
N LYS A 332 -2.13 -8.52 -21.43
CA LYS A 332 -2.39 -7.63 -22.56
C LYS A 332 -3.85 -7.16 -22.62
N SER A 333 -4.71 -7.70 -21.77
CA SER A 333 -6.12 -7.35 -21.66
C SER A 333 -6.60 -7.42 -20.20
N LEU A 334 -7.63 -6.65 -19.87
CA LEU A 334 -8.35 -6.75 -18.59
C LEU A 334 -9.26 -7.99 -18.52
N ASN A 335 -9.55 -8.64 -19.66
CA ASN A 335 -10.37 -9.85 -19.69
C ASN A 335 -9.54 -11.07 -19.29
N LEU A 336 -9.38 -11.26 -17.97
CA LEU A 336 -8.54 -12.32 -17.39
C LEU A 336 -8.96 -13.72 -17.85
N LYS A 337 -10.27 -13.97 -17.94
CA LYS A 337 -10.83 -15.27 -18.37
C LYS A 337 -10.46 -15.58 -19.81
N GLU A 338 -10.58 -14.60 -20.70
CA GLU A 338 -10.23 -14.79 -22.11
C GLU A 338 -8.72 -15.00 -22.31
N GLU A 339 -7.88 -14.34 -21.51
CA GLU A 339 -6.43 -14.61 -21.53
C GLU A 339 -6.09 -16.01 -21.01
N GLU A 340 -6.71 -16.43 -19.90
CA GLU A 340 -6.52 -17.78 -19.37
C GLU A 340 -6.97 -18.85 -20.36
N GLU A 341 -8.12 -18.67 -21.01
CA GLU A 341 -8.59 -19.58 -22.06
C GLU A 341 -7.61 -19.63 -23.25
N ARG A 342 -7.04 -18.49 -23.65
CA ARG A 342 -6.05 -18.41 -24.73
C ARG A 342 -4.73 -19.11 -24.35
N GLU A 343 -4.23 -18.90 -23.13
CA GLU A 343 -3.02 -19.56 -22.65
C GLU A 343 -3.22 -21.06 -22.44
N LEU A 344 -4.35 -21.49 -21.87
CA LEU A 344 -4.70 -22.91 -21.76
C LEU A 344 -4.78 -23.57 -23.14
N LYS A 345 -5.36 -22.88 -24.12
CA LYS A 345 -5.39 -23.34 -25.51
C LYS A 345 -3.97 -23.43 -26.09
N ARG A 346 -3.12 -22.42 -25.89
CA ARG A 346 -1.72 -22.44 -26.36
C ARG A 346 -0.93 -23.61 -25.76
N VAL A 347 -1.02 -23.83 -24.45
CA VAL A 347 -0.33 -24.93 -23.77
C VAL A 347 -0.81 -26.28 -24.26
N ARG A 348 -2.13 -26.46 -24.46
CA ARG A 348 -2.68 -27.69 -25.05
C ARG A 348 -2.12 -27.91 -26.46
N ASP A 349 -2.18 -26.89 -27.31
CA ASP A 349 -1.72 -26.98 -28.69
C ASP A 349 -0.20 -27.26 -28.78
N GLU A 350 0.61 -26.75 -27.83
CA GLU A 350 2.05 -27.07 -27.71
C GLU A 350 2.33 -28.49 -27.19
N SER A 351 1.46 -29.03 -26.32
CA SER A 351 1.58 -30.40 -25.80
C SER A 351 1.11 -31.48 -26.80
N GLU A 352 0.32 -31.08 -27.80
CA GLU A 352 -0.20 -31.94 -28.87
C GLU A 352 0.60 -31.80 -30.19
N ALA A 353 1.65 -30.97 -30.21
CA ALA A 353 2.55 -30.84 -31.34
C ALA A 353 3.42 -32.11 -31.50
N PRO A 354 3.55 -32.69 -32.73
CA PRO A 354 4.22 -33.98 -32.97
C PRO A 354 5.71 -34.03 -32.63
#